data_AF-A0A5C5U9T8-F1
#
_entry.id   AF-A0A5C5U9T8-F1
#
_cell.length_a   1.000
_cell.length_b   1.000
_cell.length_c   1.000
_cell.angle_alpha   90.00
_cell.angle_beta   90.00
_cell.angle_gamma   90.00
#
_symmetry.space_group_name_H-M   'P 1'
#
loop_
_entity.id
_entity.type
_entity.pdbx_description
1 polymer ?
#
loop_
_entity_poly.entity_id
_entity_poly.type
_entity_poly.pdbx_seq_one_letter_code
_entity_poly.pdbx_strand_id
1 'polypeptide(L)' 'MTVHPRLDPAELSYAWLCGEAALATGMRRALVAQQVPKKRILFSGYWKRGAART' A
#
# COMPACT_ATOMS: atom_id res chain seq x y z
N MET A 1 -25.74 -1.44 -9.85
CA MET A 1 -24.68 -0.50 -9.43
C MET A 1 -24.23 -0.94 -8.04
N THR A 2 -23.17 -1.74 -7.95
CA THR A 2 -22.75 -2.37 -6.68
C THR A 2 -21.88 -1.37 -5.91
N VAL A 3 -22.40 -0.83 -4.80
CA VAL A 3 -21.64 -0.02 -3.87
C VAL A 3 -20.75 -0.96 -3.06
N HIS A 4 -19.43 -0.89 -3.29
CA HIS A 4 -18.49 -1.54 -2.39
C HIS A 4 -18.48 -0.76 -1.08
N PRO A 5 -18.61 -1.43 0.09
CA PRO A 5 -18.45 -0.76 1.37
C PRO A 5 -17.06 -0.12 1.41
N ARG A 6 -16.99 1.13 1.88
CA ARG A 6 -15.70 1.75 2.17
C ARG A 6 -15.09 0.97 3.33
N LEU A 7 -13.93 0.39 3.11
CA LEU A 7 -13.18 -0.28 4.17
C LEU A 7 -12.57 0.79 5.07
N ASP A 8 -12.95 0.77 6.35
CA ASP A 8 -12.28 1.58 7.35
C ASP A 8 -10.86 1.04 7.56
N PRO A 9 -9.81 1.85 7.40
CA PRO A 9 -8.43 1.37 7.53
C PRO A 9 -8.11 0.82 8.92
N ALA A 10 -8.87 1.20 9.95
CA ALA A 10 -8.78 0.61 11.29
C ALA A 10 -9.17 -0.88 11.31
N GLU A 11 -10.10 -1.29 10.44
CA GLU A 11 -10.53 -2.68 10.29
C GLU A 11 -9.58 -3.49 9.40
N LEU A 12 -8.59 -2.84 8.79
CA LEU A 12 -7.62 -3.49 7.93
C LEU A 12 -6.76 -4.47 8.73
N SER A 13 -7.03 -5.76 8.52
CA SER A 13 -6.27 -6.84 9.14
C SER A 13 -4.86 -6.94 8.56
N TYR A 14 -4.73 -6.76 7.24
CA TYR A 14 -3.47 -6.85 6.53
C TYR A 14 -3.51 -6.10 5.20
N ALA A 15 -2.43 -5.42 4.84
CA ALA A 15 -2.24 -4.75 3.56
C ALA A 15 -1.01 -5.31 2.85
N TRP A 16 -1.17 -5.71 1.59
CA TRP A 16 -0.06 -6.05 0.71
C TRP A 16 -0.03 -5.09 -0.48
N LEU A 17 1.02 -4.28 -0.58
CA LEU A 17 1.21 -3.27 -1.61
C LEU A 17 2.33 -3.69 -2.57
N CYS A 18 2.01 -3.90 -3.86
CA CYS A 18 3.00 -4.29 -4.88
C CYS A 18 2.94 -3.40 -6.12
N GLY A 19 4.05 -3.34 -6.85
CA GLY A 19 4.12 -2.72 -8.18
C GLY A 19 5.22 -1.68 -8.29
N GLU A 20 4.85 -0.45 -8.65
CA GLU A 20 5.81 0.64 -8.79
C GLU A 20 6.28 1.12 -7.41
N ALA A 21 7.60 1.32 -7.27
CA ALA A 21 8.21 1.59 -5.98
C ALA A 21 7.69 2.87 -5.30
N ALA A 22 7.50 3.97 -6.04
CA ALA A 22 6.98 5.20 -5.46
C ALA A 22 5.49 5.06 -5.07
N LEU A 23 4.69 4.37 -5.87
CA LEU A 23 3.28 4.08 -5.58
C LEU A 23 3.14 3.23 -4.32
N ALA A 24 3.87 2.10 -4.25
CA ALA A 24 3.85 1.21 -3.08
C ALA A 24 4.30 1.96 -1.80
N THR A 25 5.31 2.83 -1.93
CA THR A 25 5.78 3.68 -0.83
C THR A 25 4.73 4.71 -0.41
N GLY A 26 4.07 5.36 -1.37
CA GLY A 26 3.00 6.34 -1.12
C GLY A 26 1.83 5.71 -0.38
N MET A 27 1.38 4.55 -0.84
CA MET A 27 0.31 3.79 -0.19
C MET A 27 0.67 3.38 1.24
N ARG A 28 1.91 2.93 1.48
CA ARG A 28 2.37 2.62 2.84
C ARG A 28 2.31 3.86 3.74
N ARG A 29 2.73 5.02 3.24
CA ARG A 29 2.68 6.28 4.02
C ARG A 29 1.24 6.68 4.34
N ALA A 30 0.32 6.54 3.38
CA ALA A 30 -1.10 6.83 3.60
C ALA A 30 -1.73 5.91 4.66
N LEU A 31 -1.40 4.62 4.66
CA LEU A 31 -1.89 3.68 5.69
C LEU A 31 -1.30 3.97 7.07
N VAL A 32 0.00 4.27 7.15
CA VAL A 32 0.65 4.64 8.42
C VAL A 32 0.06 5.95 8.98
N ALA A 33 -0.24 6.94 8.12
CA ALA A 33 -0.89 8.18 8.54
C ALA A 33 -2.28 7.92 9.16
N GLN A 34 -3.01 6.94 8.63
CA GLN A 34 -4.29 6.46 9.15
C GLN A 34 -4.15 5.50 10.34
N GLN A 35 -3.01 5.50 11.03
CA GLN A 35 -2.73 4.70 12.24
C GLN A 35 -2.76 3.17 12.03
N VAL A 36 -2.66 2.68 10.79
CA VAL A 36 -2.53 1.23 10.55
C VAL A 36 -1.17 0.75 11.06
N PRO A 37 -1.11 -0.28 11.92
CA PRO A 37 0.14 -0.80 12.47
C PRO A 37 1.10 -1.25 11.36
N LYS A 38 2.36 -0.79 11.40
CA LYS A 38 3.40 -1.14 10.40
C LYS A 38 3.58 -2.65 10.20
N LYS A 39 3.36 -3.45 11.25
CA LYS A 39 3.44 -4.93 11.20
C LYS A 39 2.38 -5.57 10.30
N ARG A 40 1.28 -4.86 10.02
CA ARG A 40 0.18 -5.29 9.14
C ARG A 40 0.36 -4.81 7.70
N ILE A 41 1.44 -4.10 7.38
CA ILE A 41 1.67 -3.52 6.06
C ILE A 41 2.91 -4.17 5.45
N LEU A 42 2.70 -5.06 4.49
CA LEU A 42 3.75 -5.57 3.62
C LEU A 42 3.76 -4.77 2.32
N PHE A 43 4.95 -4.44 1.83
CA PHE A 43 5.10 -3.76 0.55
C PHE A 43 6.30 -4.27 -0.23
N SER A 44 6.21 -4.25 -1.56
CA SER A 44 7.31 -4.58 -2.46
C SER A 44 7.28 -3.72 -3.72
N GLY A 45 8.37 -3.00 -3.98
CA GLY A 45 8.57 -2.25 -5.21
C GLY A 45 9.23 -3.15 -6.25
N TYR A 46 8.45 -3.67 -7.19
CA TYR A 46 8.93 -4.58 -8.24
C TYR A 46 9.74 -3.84 -9.29
N TRP A 47 9.29 -2.65 -9.65
CA TRP A 47 9.93 -1.81 -10.65
C TRP A 47 9.82 -0.35 -10.23
N LYS A 48 10.69 0.50 -10.79
CA LYS A 48 10.68 1.93 -10.55
C LYS A 48 10.91 2.63 -11.88
N ARG A 49 10.03 3.56 -12.23
CA ARG A 49 10.17 4.32 -13.47
C ARG A 49 11.47 5.14 -13.41
N GLY A 50 12.32 5.02 -14.43
CA GLY A 50 13.64 5.66 -14.48
C GLY A 50 14.75 4.89 -13.76
N ALA A 51 14.48 3.71 -13.19
CA ALA A 51 15.51 2.78 -12.72
C ALA A 51 15.38 1.49 -13.52
N ALA A 52 16.09 1.41 -14.65
CA ALA A 52 16.27 0.15 -15.35
C ALA A 52 17.09 -0.78 -14.44
N ARG A 53 16.63 -2.02 -14.26
CA ARG A 53 17.44 -3.06 -13.64
C ARG A 53 18.34 -3.61 -14.75
N THR A 54 19.54 -3.07 -14.85
CA THR A 54 20.63 -3.65 -15.66
C THR A 54 21.11 -4.94 -15.06
#